data_AF-A0A3D2AU54-F1
#
_entry.id   AF-A0A3D2AU54-F1
#
_cell.length_a   1.000
_cell.length_b   1.000
_cell.length_c   1.000
_cell.angle_alpha   90.00
_cell.angle_beta   90.00
_cell.angle_gamma   90.00
#
_symmetry.space_group_name_H-M   'P 1'
#
loop_
_entity.id
_entity.type
_entity.pdbx_description
1 polymer ?
#
loop_
_entity_poly.entity_id
_entity_poly.type
_entity_poly.pdbx_seq_one_letter_code
_entity_poly.pdbx_strand_id
1 'polypeptide(L)'
;MSGFVKRLVLWLVIALPVGAGSGAAISVFWTEDGRVDMATAAFNGTVIGLWLAFFGAIAAAFTNYFAQAQLKRVGGSEFITGMTIVIGLIGIGLIGLRYS
;
A
#
# COMPACT_ATOMS: atom_id res chain seq x y z
N MET A 1 1.18 0.70 24.67
CA MET A 1 1.22 0.97 23.22
C MET A 1 0.11 1.95 22.87
N SER A 2 0.43 3.12 22.32
CA SER A 2 -0.54 4.18 22.02
C SER A 2 -1.55 3.74 20.95
N GLY A 3 -2.73 4.37 20.91
CA GLY A 3 -3.78 4.05 19.94
C GLY A 3 -3.34 4.21 18.49
N PHE A 4 -2.44 5.16 18.22
CA PHE A 4 -1.79 5.34 16.91
C PHE A 4 -0.89 4.16 16.55
N VAL A 5 -0.01 3.73 17.45
CA VAL A 5 0.94 2.63 17.18
C VAL A 5 0.18 1.32 16.89
N LYS A 6 -0.96 1.08 17.55
CA LYS A 6 -1.82 -0.08 17.24
C LYS A 6 -2.37 -0.04 15.82
N ARG A 7 -2.86 1.13 15.39
CA ARG A 7 -3.37 1.35 14.03
C ARG A 7 -2.25 1.20 13.00
N LEU A 8 -1.06 1.75 13.27
CA LEU A 8 0.07 1.65 12.37
C LEU A 8 0.51 0.20 12.17
N VAL A 9 0.67 -0.57 13.24
CA VAL A 9 1.04 -1.99 13.14
C VAL A 9 -0.02 -2.78 12.39
N LEU A 10 -1.31 -2.54 12.66
CA LEU A 10 -2.40 -3.17 11.92
C LEU A 10 -2.31 -2.88 10.42
N TRP A 11 -2.13 -1.62 10.05
CA TRP A 11 -2.02 -1.22 8.65
C TRP A 11 -0.77 -1.75 7.97
N LEU A 12 0.37 -1.84 8.67
CA LEU A 12 1.57 -2.45 8.12
C LEU A 12 1.37 -3.93 7.79
N VAL A 13 0.74 -4.68 8.69
CA VAL A 13 0.44 -6.11 8.47
C VAL A 13 -0.47 -6.32 7.25
N ILE A 14 -1.41 -5.40 7.00
CA ILE A 14 -2.32 -5.47 5.87
C ILE A 14 -1.67 -4.96 4.57
N ALA A 15 -1.01 -3.81 4.63
CA ALA A 15 -0.52 -3.12 3.43
C ALA A 15 0.71 -3.80 2.84
N LEU A 16 1.66 -4.29 3.66
CA LEU A 16 2.93 -4.83 3.16
C LEU A 16 2.73 -6.02 2.21
N PRO A 17 1.89 -7.05 2.53
CA PRO A 17 1.61 -8.12 1.58
C PRO A 17 0.95 -7.62 0.29
N VAL A 18 0.03 -6.65 0.40
CA VAL A 18 -0.66 -6.08 -0.77
C VAL A 18 0.31 -5.32 -1.66
N GLY A 19 1.19 -4.50 -1.09
CA GLY A 19 2.24 -3.78 -1.82
C GLY A 19 3.25 -4.70 -2.47
N ALA A 20 3.77 -5.67 -1.71
CA ALA A 20 4.71 -6.67 -2.23
C ALA A 20 4.12 -7.42 -3.43
N GLY A 21 2.89 -7.95 -3.28
CA GLY A 21 2.23 -8.71 -4.34
C GLY A 21 1.90 -7.86 -5.57
N SER A 22 1.33 -6.67 -5.37
CA SER A 22 0.97 -5.78 -6.48
C SER A 22 2.19 -5.25 -7.22
N GLY A 23 3.24 -4.84 -6.52
CA GLY A 23 4.48 -4.37 -7.11
C GLY A 23 5.20 -5.47 -7.90
N ALA A 24 5.29 -6.67 -7.35
CA ALA A 24 5.84 -7.84 -8.05
C ALA A 24 5.03 -8.17 -9.31
N ALA A 25 3.71 -8.30 -9.18
CA ALA A 25 2.83 -8.67 -10.28
C ALA A 25 2.87 -7.67 -11.43
N ILE A 26 2.81 -6.37 -11.11
CA ILE A 26 2.81 -5.31 -12.12
C ILE A 26 4.18 -5.19 -12.80
N SER A 27 5.27 -5.34 -12.05
CA SER A 27 6.61 -5.26 -12.66
C SER A 27 6.89 -6.43 -13.58
N VAL A 28 6.46 -7.64 -13.22
CA VAL A 28 6.50 -8.81 -14.12
C VAL A 28 5.63 -8.58 -15.35
N PHE A 29 4.42 -8.02 -15.17
CA PHE A 29 3.50 -7.74 -16.28
C PHE A 29 4.06 -6.72 -17.28
N TRP A 30 4.88 -5.76 -16.83
CA TRP A 30 5.53 -4.77 -17.71
C TRP A 30 6.84 -5.25 -18.31
N THR A 31 7.34 -6.42 -17.92
CA THR A 31 8.59 -6.97 -18.45
C THR A 31 8.31 -7.74 -19.73
N GLU A 32 9.02 -7.40 -20.81
CA GLU A 32 8.86 -8.04 -22.14
C GLU A 32 9.85 -9.20 -22.36
N ASP A 33 10.85 -9.35 -21.49
CA ASP A 33 12.00 -10.24 -21.68
C ASP A 33 11.95 -11.58 -20.90
N GLY A 34 12.96 -12.42 -21.11
CA GLY A 34 13.02 -13.81 -20.64
C GLY A 34 12.97 -14.02 -19.12
N ARG A 35 12.86 -15.30 -18.69
CA ARG A 35 12.56 -15.71 -17.30
C ARG A 35 13.48 -15.13 -16.21
N VAL A 36 14.76 -14.90 -16.50
CA VAL A 36 15.73 -14.33 -15.54
C VAL A 36 15.44 -12.84 -15.31
N ASP A 37 14.99 -12.16 -16.35
CA ASP A 37 14.60 -10.75 -16.26
C ASP A 37 13.28 -10.60 -15.50
N MET A 38 12.32 -11.52 -15.71
CA MET A 38 11.08 -11.56 -14.93
C MET A 38 11.31 -11.73 -13.42
N ALA A 39 12.28 -12.55 -13.00
CA ALA A 39 12.60 -12.71 -11.58
C ALA A 39 13.20 -11.43 -10.98
N THR A 40 14.07 -10.76 -11.73
CA THR A 40 14.68 -9.49 -11.33
C THR A 40 13.63 -8.38 -11.26
N ALA A 41 12.74 -8.31 -12.26
CA ALA A 41 11.61 -7.40 -12.28
C ALA A 41 10.64 -7.64 -11.13
N ALA A 42 10.32 -8.90 -10.82
CA ALA A 42 9.49 -9.25 -9.66
C ALA A 42 10.12 -8.77 -8.35
N PHE A 43 11.43 -8.94 -8.19
CA PHE A 43 12.14 -8.51 -7.00
C PHE A 43 12.15 -6.97 -6.87
N ASN A 44 12.54 -6.26 -7.92
CA ASN A 44 12.53 -4.79 -7.93
C ASN A 44 11.12 -4.24 -7.69
N GLY A 45 10.13 -4.85 -8.35
CA GLY A 45 8.72 -4.54 -8.16
C GLY A 45 8.24 -4.77 -6.74
N THR A 46 8.66 -5.86 -6.10
CA THR A 46 8.37 -6.15 -4.70
C THR A 46 8.91 -5.06 -3.79
N VAL A 47 10.17 -4.63 -3.99
CA VAL A 47 10.81 -3.59 -3.18
C VAL A 47 10.07 -2.26 -3.32
N ILE A 48 9.74 -1.86 -4.54
CA ILE A 48 8.95 -0.65 -4.82
C ILE A 48 7.56 -0.75 -4.16
N GLY A 49 6.88 -1.88 -4.35
CA GLY A 49 5.57 -2.14 -3.78
C GLY A 49 5.55 -2.11 -2.26
N LEU A 50 6.59 -2.62 -1.61
CA LEU A 50 6.78 -2.55 -0.15
C LEU A 50 6.92 -1.10 0.33
N TRP A 51 7.68 -0.25 -0.38
CA TRP A 51 7.77 1.17 -0.05
C TRP A 51 6.42 1.88 -0.18
N LEU A 52 5.70 1.65 -1.29
CA LEU A 52 4.37 2.23 -1.50
C LEU A 52 3.38 1.78 -0.42
N ALA A 53 3.39 0.50 -0.05
CA ALA A 53 2.58 -0.02 1.04
C ALA A 53 2.96 0.54 2.40
N PHE A 54 4.26 0.76 2.66
CA PHE A 54 4.73 1.36 3.90
C PHE A 54 4.19 2.80 4.05
N PHE A 55 4.32 3.62 3.00
CA PHE A 55 3.73 4.96 2.99
C PHE A 55 2.20 4.92 3.06
N GLY A 56 1.57 3.96 2.38
CA GLY A 56 0.13 3.69 2.47
C GLY A 56 -0.34 3.40 3.88
N ALA A 57 0.38 2.54 4.60
CA ALA A 57 0.07 2.18 5.98
C ALA A 57 0.19 3.37 6.94
N ILE A 58 1.23 4.19 6.77
CA ILE A 58 1.41 5.42 7.54
C ILE A 58 0.25 6.39 7.27
N ALA A 59 -0.08 6.62 6.00
CA ALA A 59 -1.17 7.51 5.60
C ALA A 59 -2.53 7.02 6.13
N ALA A 60 -2.81 5.72 6.05
CA ALA A 60 -4.03 5.12 6.57
C ALA A 60 -4.11 5.23 8.10
N ALA A 61 -3.01 5.00 8.81
CA ALA A 61 -2.94 5.14 10.27
C ALA A 61 -3.19 6.59 10.71
N PHE A 62 -2.55 7.56 10.06
CA PHE A 62 -2.78 8.98 10.34
C PHE A 62 -4.21 9.41 10.03
N THR A 63 -4.73 9.05 8.86
CA THR A 63 -6.09 9.43 8.45
C THR A 63 -7.11 8.85 9.41
N ASN A 64 -7.00 7.58 9.76
CA ASN A 64 -7.92 6.95 10.71
C ASN A 64 -7.75 7.46 12.14
N TYR A 65 -6.58 8.00 12.51
CA TYR A 65 -6.35 8.59 13.82
C TYR A 65 -7.01 9.97 13.91
N PHE A 66 -6.81 10.84 12.92
CA PHE A 66 -7.39 12.19 12.89
C PHE A 66 -8.89 12.19 12.56
N ALA A 67 -9.33 11.33 11.65
CA ALA A 67 -10.73 11.26 11.23
C ALA A 67 -11.60 10.42 12.18
N GLN A 68 -11.06 9.86 13.26
CA GLN A 68 -11.78 8.92 14.13
C GLN A 68 -13.12 9.46 14.62
N ALA A 69 -13.16 10.72 15.07
CA ALA A 69 -14.37 11.35 15.58
C ALA A 69 -15.42 11.55 14.47
N GLN A 70 -14.99 11.94 13.27
CA GLN A 70 -15.87 12.14 12.12
C GLN A 70 -16.41 10.81 11.60
N LEU A 71 -15.55 9.80 11.45
CA LEU A 71 -15.95 8.44 11.03
C LEU A 71 -17.03 7.88 11.95
N LYS A 72 -16.87 8.00 13.27
CA LYS A 72 -17.90 7.56 14.22
C LYS A 72 -19.22 8.32 14.08
N ARG A 73 -19.17 9.63 13.81
CA ARG A 73 -20.36 10.48 13.66
C ARG A 73 -21.19 10.10 12.44
N VAL A 74 -20.55 9.73 11.34
CA VAL A 74 -21.22 9.39 10.07
C VAL A 74 -21.45 7.89 9.87
N GLY A 75 -21.14 7.07 10.88
CA GLY A 75 -21.19 5.60 10.76
C GLY A 75 -20.18 5.02 9.77
N GLY A 76 -19.08 5.74 9.51
CA GLY A 76 -18.02 5.35 8.59
C GLY A 76 -17.13 4.22 9.13
N SER A 77 -16.49 3.51 8.21
CA SER A 77 -15.59 2.40 8.54
C SER A 77 -14.12 2.81 8.44
N GLU A 78 -13.39 2.63 9.54
CA GLU A 78 -11.93 2.82 9.58
C GLU A 78 -11.22 1.85 8.62
N PHE A 79 -11.77 0.63 8.48
CA PHE A 79 -11.20 -0.38 7.58
C PHE A 79 -11.36 0.03 6.11
N ILE A 80 -12.56 0.45 5.69
CA ILE A 80 -12.80 0.86 4.29
C ILE A 80 -11.95 2.09 3.95
N THR A 81 -11.89 3.07 4.87
CA THR A 81 -11.11 4.30 4.68
C THR A 81 -9.64 3.99 4.48
N GLY A 82 -9.05 3.19 5.37
CA GLY A 82 -7.62 2.87 5.26
C GLY A 82 -7.30 1.95 4.07
N MET A 83 -8.18 1.01 3.71
CA MET A 83 -8.00 0.20 2.50
C MET A 83 -8.02 1.06 1.24
N THR A 84 -8.90 2.05 1.18
CA THR A 84 -8.98 3.01 0.07
C THR A 84 -7.67 3.79 -0.06
N ILE A 85 -7.10 4.23 1.07
CA ILE A 85 -5.83 4.97 1.09
C ILE A 85 -4.67 4.07 0.65
N VAL A 86 -4.58 2.85 1.18
CA VAL A 86 -3.50 1.91 0.84
C VAL A 86 -3.54 1.55 -0.64
N ILE A 87 -4.71 1.14 -1.15
CA ILE A 87 -4.87 0.78 -2.57
C ILE A 87 -4.65 2.01 -3.46
N GLY A 88 -5.17 3.18 -3.06
CA GLY A 88 -4.99 4.43 -3.81
C GLY A 88 -3.51 4.82 -3.93
N LEU A 89 -2.75 4.77 -2.84
CA LEU A 89 -1.31 5.10 -2.86
C LEU A 89 -0.50 4.09 -3.67
N ILE A 90 -0.78 2.79 -3.53
CA ILE A 90 -0.13 1.75 -4.33
C ILE A 90 -0.45 1.97 -5.81
N GLY A 91 -1.73 2.13 -6.17
CA GLY A 91 -2.17 2.31 -7.55
C GLY A 91 -1.59 3.57 -8.19
N ILE A 92 -1.72 4.72 -7.53
CA ILE A 92 -1.17 6.00 -8.03
C ILE A 92 0.36 5.94 -8.10
N GLY A 93 1.02 5.36 -7.09
CA GLY A 93 2.47 5.22 -7.07
C GLY A 93 2.99 4.36 -8.21
N LEU A 94 2.37 3.21 -8.47
CA LEU A 94 2.75 2.34 -9.58
C LEU A 94 2.48 3.00 -10.94
N ILE A 95 1.33 3.66 -11.10
CA ILE A 95 1.02 4.43 -12.32
C ILE A 95 2.06 5.54 -12.53
N GLY A 96 2.40 6.29 -11.49
CA GLY A 96 3.39 7.37 -11.56
C GLY A 96 4.75 6.86 -12.03
N LEU A 97 5.20 5.72 -11.51
CA LEU A 97 6.46 5.08 -11.90
C LEU A 97 6.47 4.57 -13.34
N ARG A 98 5.31 4.28 -13.95
CA ARG A 98 5.24 3.90 -15.36
C ARG A 98 5.49 5.08 -16.30
N TYR A 99 5.15 6.29 -15.87
CA TYR A 99 5.20 7.50 -16.70
C TYR A 99 6.36 8.44 -16.34
N SER A 100 7.17 8.10 -15.35
CA SER A 100 8.41 8.80 -14.99
C SER A 100 9.60 8.26 -15.78
#